data_AF-A0A2N2KCJ6-F1
#
_entry.id   AF-A0A2N2KCJ6-F1
#
_cell.length_a   1.000
_cell.length_b   1.000
_cell.length_c   1.000
_cell.angle_alpha   90.00
_cell.angle_beta   90.00
_cell.angle_gamma   90.00
#
_symmetry.space_group_name_H-M   'P 1'
#
loop_
_entity.id
_entity.type
_entity.pdbx_description
1 polymer ?
#
loop_
_entity_poly.entity_id
_entity_poly.type
_entity_poly.pdbx_seq_one_letter_code
_entity_poly.pdbx_strand_id
1 'polypeptide(L)'
;MPGPKYKFPDPKTCKLKDRAVLCTAERILAIYNQSTGKDAKRISKSVKAWFATEAKKAGWAGGHFLPEIQSGHGAGCVLFISPHQVDVSVNVTNATLVLVAEDE
;
A
#
# COMPACT_ATOMS: atom_id res chain seq x y z
N MET A 1 -18.69 24.11 0.09
CA MET A 1 -18.58 22.99 -0.87
C MET A 1 -18.41 21.70 -0.08
N PRO A 2 -19.15 20.61 -0.37
CA PRO A 2 -18.91 19.33 0.29
C PRO A 2 -17.51 18.82 -0.08
N GLY A 3 -16.81 18.25 0.90
CA GLY A 3 -15.46 17.71 0.70
C GLY A 3 -15.43 16.46 -0.20
N PRO A 4 -14.22 15.96 -0.54
CA PRO A 4 -14.07 14.78 -1.39
C PRO A 4 -14.84 13.57 -0.82
N LYS A 5 -15.65 12.93 -1.67
CA LYS A 5 -16.49 11.77 -1.32
C LYS A 5 -15.63 10.57 -0.91
N TYR A 6 -14.51 10.36 -1.59
CA TYR A 6 -13.56 9.30 -1.30
C TYR A 6 -12.28 9.89 -0.71
N LYS A 7 -11.94 9.44 0.51
CA LYS A 7 -10.68 9.79 1.18
C LYS A 7 -9.65 8.70 0.95
N PHE A 8 -8.41 9.11 0.68
CA PHE A 8 -7.26 8.21 0.63
C PHE A 8 -7.07 7.57 2.02
N PRO A 9 -6.80 6.26 2.11
CA PRO A 9 -6.57 5.59 3.39
C PRO A 9 -5.34 6.17 4.12
N ASP A 10 -5.49 6.54 5.38
CA ASP A 10 -4.41 7.08 6.23
C ASP A 10 -4.07 6.05 7.31
N PRO A 11 -2.80 5.63 7.45
CA PRO A 11 -2.38 4.62 8.41
C PRO A 11 -2.73 4.97 9.86
N LYS A 12 -2.83 6.26 10.21
CA LYS A 12 -3.20 6.72 11.56
C LYS A 12 -4.68 6.51 11.89
N THR A 13 -5.52 6.41 10.87
CA THR A 13 -6.98 6.28 11.02
C THR A 13 -7.49 4.88 10.71
N CYS A 14 -6.69 4.07 10.00
CA CYS A 14 -7.02 2.70 9.70
C CYS A 14 -6.91 1.82 10.96
N LYS A 15 -7.92 0.97 11.18
CA LYS A 15 -7.86 -0.08 12.20
C LYS A 15 -6.94 -1.20 11.74
N LEU A 16 -5.65 -1.05 12.03
CA LEU A 16 -4.58 -1.95 11.57
C LEU A 16 -4.41 -3.16 12.49
N LYS A 17 -5.47 -3.98 12.64
CA LYS A 17 -5.42 -5.18 13.50
C LYS A 17 -4.23 -6.08 13.13
N ASP A 18 -4.08 -6.34 11.84
CA ASP A 18 -3.02 -7.22 11.31
C ASP A 18 -1.90 -6.40 10.62
N ARG A 19 -1.71 -5.13 11.03
CA ARG A 19 -0.75 -4.16 10.44
C ARG A 19 -0.90 -3.90 8.94
N ALA A 20 -1.94 -4.45 8.34
CA ALA A 20 -2.28 -4.29 6.94
C ALA A 20 -3.78 -4.05 6.77
N VAL A 21 -4.15 -3.39 5.67
CA VAL A 21 -5.53 -3.19 5.25
C VAL A 21 -5.65 -3.34 3.75
N LEU A 22 -6.76 -3.93 3.31
CA LEU A 22 -7.09 -4.01 1.88
C LEU A 22 -7.80 -2.74 1.42
N CYS A 23 -7.26 -2.11 0.37
CA CYS A 23 -7.97 -1.14 -0.44
C CYS A 23 -8.46 -1.83 -1.73
N THR A 24 -9.77 -2.02 -1.86
CA THR A 24 -10.35 -2.70 -3.03
C THR A 24 -10.13 -1.92 -4.31
N ALA A 25 -10.11 -2.62 -5.46
CA ALA A 25 -9.91 -2.00 -6.76
C ALA A 25 -10.94 -0.88 -7.05
N GLU A 26 -12.21 -1.11 -6.71
CA GLU A 26 -13.28 -0.11 -6.84
C GLU A 26 -12.95 1.17 -6.08
N ARG A 27 -12.48 1.03 -4.84
CA ARG A 27 -12.10 2.18 -4.01
C ARG A 27 -10.89 2.91 -4.58
N ILE A 28 -9.88 2.18 -5.04
CA ILE A 28 -8.69 2.77 -5.67
C ILE A 28 -9.09 3.59 -6.91
N LEU A 29 -9.94 3.03 -7.78
CA LEU A 29 -10.43 3.71 -8.97
C LEU A 29 -11.25 4.95 -8.62
N ALA A 30 -12.13 4.86 -7.62
CA ALA A 30 -12.92 6.00 -7.17
C ALA A 30 -12.04 7.16 -6.66
N ILE A 31 -11.00 6.87 -5.88
CA ILE A 31 -10.07 7.89 -5.38
C ILE A 31 -9.25 8.47 -6.55
N TYR A 32 -8.72 7.62 -7.44
CA TYR A 32 -7.95 8.05 -8.61
C TYR A 32 -8.76 8.98 -9.53
N ASN A 33 -9.98 8.57 -9.88
CA ASN A 33 -10.86 9.33 -10.77
C ASN A 33 -11.25 10.67 -10.14
N GLN A 34 -11.57 10.69 -8.84
CA GLN A 34 -11.84 11.91 -8.10
C GLN A 34 -10.63 12.85 -8.04
N SER A 35 -9.42 12.31 -7.84
CA SER A 35 -8.20 13.12 -7.69
C SER A 35 -7.65 13.65 -9.01
N THR A 36 -7.90 12.95 -10.11
CA THR A 36 -7.28 13.26 -11.42
C THR A 36 -8.28 13.76 -12.45
N GLY A 37 -9.59 13.70 -12.17
CA GLY A 37 -10.66 14.04 -13.12
C GLY A 37 -10.79 13.04 -14.28
N LYS A 38 -10.16 11.87 -14.17
CA LYS A 38 -10.20 10.81 -15.20
C LYS A 38 -11.33 9.83 -14.93
N ASP A 39 -11.61 8.96 -15.90
CA ASP A 39 -12.59 7.87 -15.78
C ASP A 39 -11.95 6.49 -16.05
N ALA A 40 -10.97 6.12 -15.20
CA ALA A 40 -10.38 4.80 -15.27
C ALA A 40 -11.39 3.73 -14.81
N LYS A 41 -11.51 2.64 -15.60
CA LYS A 41 -12.37 1.49 -15.29
C LYS A 41 -11.60 0.27 -14.78
N ARG A 42 -10.26 0.28 -14.88
CA ARG A 42 -9.39 -0.85 -14.52
C ARG A 42 -8.12 -0.35 -13.83
N ILE A 43 -7.54 -1.19 -12.96
CA ILE A 43 -6.25 -0.93 -12.31
C ILE A 43 -5.11 -1.10 -13.32
N SER A 44 -4.92 -0.07 -14.15
CA SER A 44 -3.83 -0.01 -15.12
C SER A 44 -2.48 0.25 -14.43
N LYS A 45 -1.39 0.12 -15.18
CA LYS A 45 -0.05 0.47 -14.70
C LYS A 45 0.03 1.91 -14.17
N SER A 46 -0.64 2.86 -14.81
CA SER A 46 -0.67 4.26 -14.37
C SER A 46 -1.43 4.45 -13.06
N VAL A 47 -2.55 3.74 -12.87
CA VAL A 47 -3.31 3.77 -11.62
C VAL A 47 -2.48 3.18 -10.48
N LYS A 48 -1.79 2.05 -10.71
CA LYS A 48 -0.89 1.44 -9.72
C LYS A 48 0.23 2.39 -9.31
N ALA A 49 0.91 3.01 -10.28
CA ALA A 49 2.01 3.93 -10.03
C ALA A 49 1.55 5.17 -9.25
N TRP A 50 0.40 5.74 -9.63
CA TRP A 50 -0.18 6.87 -8.91
C TRP A 50 -0.55 6.49 -7.48
N PHE A 51 -1.25 5.38 -7.28
CA PHE A 51 -1.72 4.97 -5.96
C PHE A 51 -0.55 4.63 -5.02
N ALA A 52 0.50 4.00 -5.53
CA ALA A 52 1.72 3.74 -4.76
C ALA A 52 2.43 5.03 -4.33
N THR A 53 2.42 6.06 -5.20
CA THR A 53 2.98 7.37 -4.89
C THR A 53 2.17 8.07 -3.79
N GLU A 54 0.85 8.06 -3.89
CA GLU A 54 -0.03 8.64 -2.87
C GLU A 54 0.05 7.87 -1.55
N ALA A 55 0.18 6.55 -1.58
CA ALA A 55 0.38 5.73 -0.38
C ALA A 55 1.66 6.12 0.36
N LYS A 56 2.78 6.31 -0.37
CA LYS A 56 4.03 6.81 0.22
C LYS A 56 3.85 8.19 0.85
N LYS A 57 3.17 9.12 0.17
CA LYS A 57 2.90 10.47 0.70
C LYS A 57 2.03 10.44 1.96
N ALA A 58 1.08 9.51 2.02
CA ALA A 58 0.23 9.29 3.19
C ALA A 58 0.95 8.57 4.35
N GLY A 59 2.21 8.17 4.18
CA GLY A 59 3.02 7.56 5.24
C GLY A 59 2.88 6.04 5.37
N TRP A 60 2.36 5.36 4.35
CA TRP A 60 2.38 3.90 4.31
C TRP A 60 3.81 3.38 4.08
N ALA A 61 4.18 2.28 4.73
CA ALA A 61 5.48 1.65 4.54
C ALA A 61 5.57 0.95 3.18
N GLY A 62 4.46 0.40 2.71
CA GLY A 62 4.36 -0.17 1.38
C GLY A 62 2.94 -0.57 1.01
N GLY A 63 2.82 -1.10 -0.22
CA GLY A 63 1.58 -1.68 -0.70
C GLY A 63 1.83 -2.75 -1.76
N HIS A 64 0.99 -3.79 -1.75
CA HIS A 64 1.07 -4.90 -2.68
C HIS A 64 -0.26 -5.09 -3.42
N PHE A 65 -0.22 -5.04 -4.75
CA PHE A 65 -1.40 -5.23 -5.59
C PHE A 65 -1.66 -6.71 -5.81
N LEU A 66 -2.82 -7.19 -5.36
CA LEU A 66 -3.20 -8.59 -5.46
C LEU A 66 -4.13 -8.81 -6.66
N PRO A 67 -3.92 -9.88 -7.45
CA PRO A 67 -4.93 -10.36 -8.37
C PRO A 67 -6.06 -11.08 -7.62
N GLU A 68 -7.24 -11.07 -8.19
CA GLU A 68 -8.36 -11.93 -7.80
C GLU A 68 -8.12 -13.32 -8.40
N ILE A 69 -8.39 -14.37 -7.62
CA ILE A 69 -7.98 -15.75 -7.94
C ILE A 69 -8.67 -16.27 -9.20
N GLN A 70 -9.96 -16.00 -9.39
CA GLN A 70 -10.75 -16.57 -10.48
C GLN A 70 -10.53 -15.84 -11.81
N SER A 71 -10.42 -14.52 -11.76
CA SER A 71 -10.39 -13.66 -12.95
C SER A 71 -8.99 -13.16 -13.30
N GLY A 72 -8.01 -13.26 -12.39
CA GLY A 72 -6.65 -12.73 -12.55
C GLY A 72 -6.59 -11.19 -12.59
N HIS A 73 -7.74 -10.50 -12.51
CA HIS A 73 -7.80 -9.05 -12.50
C HIS A 73 -7.35 -8.50 -11.15
N GLY A 74 -6.84 -7.26 -11.12
CA GLY A 74 -6.42 -6.64 -9.86
C GLY A 74 -7.59 -6.49 -8.89
N ALA A 75 -7.59 -7.25 -7.79
CA ALA A 75 -8.59 -7.19 -6.72
C ALA A 75 -8.46 -5.92 -5.88
N GLY A 76 -7.25 -5.39 -5.77
CA GLY A 76 -6.96 -4.21 -4.97
C GLY A 76 -5.48 -4.11 -4.60
N CYS A 77 -5.21 -3.35 -3.54
CA CYS A 77 -3.89 -3.17 -2.96
C CYS A 77 -3.98 -3.34 -1.45
N VAL A 78 -3.18 -4.25 -0.90
CA VAL A 78 -2.95 -4.34 0.54
C VAL A 78 -1.91 -3.30 0.92
N LEU A 79 -2.27 -2.37 1.80
CA LEU A 79 -1.39 -1.35 2.37
C LEU A 79 -0.95 -1.79 3.76
N PHE A 80 0.30 -1.57 4.11
CA PHE A 80 0.85 -1.99 5.40
C PHE A 80 1.77 -0.92 6.01
N ILE A 81 1.84 -0.93 7.34
CA ILE A 81 2.79 -0.13 8.11
C ILE A 81 4.04 -0.96 8.43
N SER A 82 5.14 -0.27 8.73
CA SER A 82 6.38 -0.95 9.09
C SER A 82 6.17 -1.75 10.38
N PRO A 83 6.68 -2.99 10.48
CA PRO A 83 6.66 -3.70 11.75
C PRO A 83 7.46 -2.90 12.79
N HIS A 84 6.91 -2.75 13.98
CA HIS A 84 7.54 -2.03 15.10
C HIS A 84 8.83 -2.69 15.60
N GLN A 85 9.07 -3.94 15.23
CA GLN A 85 10.23 -4.72 15.61
C GLN A 85 10.73 -5.42 14.35
N VAL A 86 11.92 -5.05 13.91
CA VAL A 86 12.72 -5.86 13.00
C VAL A 86 13.80 -6.40 13.92
N ASP A 87 13.73 -7.67 14.29
CA ASP A 87 14.77 -8.33 15.09
C ASP A 87 16.02 -8.51 14.21
N VAL A 88 16.70 -7.40 13.92
CA VAL A 88 17.97 -7.40 13.18
C VAL A 88 19.08 -7.37 14.19
N SER A 89 19.73 -8.52 14.39
CA SER A 89 21.03 -8.54 15.05
C SER A 89 22.07 -7.93 14.11
N VAL A 90 22.69 -6.82 14.52
CA VAL A 90 23.76 -6.16 13.75
C VAL A 90 25.10 -6.50 14.37
N ASN A 91 25.82 -7.43 13.76
CA ASN A 91 27.20 -7.75 14.15
C ASN A 91 28.18 -6.99 13.26
N VAL A 92 28.82 -5.95 13.81
CA VAL A 92 29.86 -5.18 13.13
C VAL A 92 31.19 -5.92 13.25
N THR A 93 31.76 -6.34 12.11
CA THR A 93 33.13 -6.87 12.01
C THR A 93 34.02 -5.87 11.26
N ASN A 94 35.35 -6.03 11.32
CA ASN A 94 36.30 -5.14 10.66
C ASN A 94 36.27 -5.17 9.12
N ALA A 95 35.39 -5.95 8.49
CA ALA A 95 35.40 -6.15 7.04
C ALA A 95 34.02 -6.06 6.35
N THR A 96 32.93 -6.48 7.01
CA THR A 96 31.61 -6.52 6.33
C THR A 96 30.44 -6.41 7.33
N LEU A 97 29.43 -5.61 6.97
CA LEU A 97 28.10 -5.59 7.60
C LEU A 97 27.21 -6.63 6.91
N VAL A 98 26.76 -7.64 7.65
CA VAL A 98 25.79 -8.64 7.17
C VAL A 98 24.48 -8.43 7.95
N LEU A 99 23.39 -8.24 7.23
CA LEU A 99 22.04 -8.17 7.80
C LEU A 99 21.34 -9.49 7.52
N VAL A 100 20.95 -10.20 8.58
CA VAL A 100 20.18 -11.44 8.49
C VAL A 100 18.77 -11.12 8.99
N ALA A 101 17.76 -11.40 8.16
CA ALA A 101 16.36 -11.36 8.56
C ALA A 101 15.90 -12.79 8.85
N GLU A 102 15.24 -13.01 9.99
CA GLU A 102 14.57 -14.28 10.29
C GLU A 102 13.16 -14.24 9.68
N ASP A 103 12.89 -15.17 8.77
CA ASP A 103 11.54 -15.46 8.29
C ASP A 103 10.99 -16.61 9.16
N GLU A 104 10.06 -16.31 10.08
CA GLU A 104 9.20 -17.32 10.74
C GLU A 104 8.09 -17.81 9.78
#